data_AF-A0A1I7UEV6-F1
#
_entry.id   AF-A0A1I7UEV6-F1
#
_cell.length_a   1.000
_cell.length_b   1.000
_cell.length_c   1.000
_cell.angle_alpha   90.00
_cell.angle_beta   90.00
_cell.angle_gamma   90.00
#
_symmetry.space_group_name_H-M   'P 1'
#
loop_
_entity.id
_entity.type
_entity.pdbx_description
1 polymer ?
#
loop_
_entity_poly.entity_id
_entity_poly.type
_entity_poly.pdbx_seq_one_letter_code
_entity_poly.pdbx_strand_id
1 'polypeptide(L)'
;MIKLTLLLVVTVGATWAALPDLGYPGWQCDASLYKQSKKTPTSAHSVRYPDIKVIGALGDSLTAANGAGAPKGDPLAVILQYRGLAFQCGGDSTLDEHVTVANVLKKFSPSLQGYSTGIGSANVWEVSKLNQAVPGAEAVDIITQARALVQIIQYHKEIDYKNDWKLINVFIGANDMCAYCNDGENGSHSKAQWKQNVITAVQILKDNLPRTIVSMTGMFDMRMLRQIDHDKYFCDGLHTFECGCEKNKAFTNDDISAACHRYMDAQAEIQASGIFDTTDDFTFVVQPFFNGITIPPLKPDGEVNLDWFAPDCFHFSKLGHANVAKHLWNNIVQPVGSKNTIVNLSDPTIPLNCPDVSCPFVRTTKNSVDCSKYMTD
;
A
#
# COMPACT_ATOMS: atom_id res chain seq x y z
N MET A 1 -10.51 10.58 67.78
CA MET A 1 -9.64 11.29 66.83
C MET A 1 -9.56 10.48 65.54
N ILE A 2 -10.43 10.79 64.58
CA ILE A 2 -10.44 10.16 63.25
C ILE A 2 -9.57 11.04 62.36
N LYS A 3 -8.42 10.51 61.90
CA LYS A 3 -7.60 11.18 60.88
C LYS A 3 -8.23 10.89 59.52
N LEU A 4 -8.79 11.94 58.92
CA LEU A 4 -9.30 11.93 57.55
C LEU A 4 -8.10 12.17 56.61
N THR A 5 -7.61 11.12 55.96
CA THR A 5 -6.58 11.24 54.92
C THR A 5 -7.27 11.64 53.62
N LEU A 6 -7.11 12.90 53.22
CA LEU A 6 -7.60 13.41 51.95
C LEU A 6 -6.71 12.86 50.83
N LEU A 7 -7.18 11.85 50.08
CA LEU A 7 -6.53 11.41 48.85
C LEU A 7 -6.76 12.49 47.78
N LEU A 8 -5.70 13.21 47.41
CA LEU A 8 -5.71 14.10 46.26
C LEU A 8 -5.69 13.21 45.01
N VAL A 9 -6.86 12.97 44.40
CA VAL A 9 -6.93 12.34 43.08
C VAL A 9 -6.51 13.39 42.06
N VAL A 10 -5.24 13.36 41.66
CA VAL A 10 -4.78 14.10 40.49
C VAL A 10 -5.31 13.35 39.26
N THR A 11 -6.46 13.77 38.76
CA THR A 11 -6.91 13.39 37.42
C THR A 11 -6.00 14.10 36.41
N VAL A 12 -4.90 13.44 36.04
CA VAL A 12 -4.18 13.81 34.81
C VAL A 12 -5.10 13.41 33.66
N GLY A 13 -5.95 14.34 33.23
CA GLY A 13 -6.61 14.24 31.94
C GLY A 13 -5.52 14.32 30.88
N ALA A 14 -4.94 13.18 30.50
CA ALA A 14 -4.15 13.09 29.28
C ALA A 14 -5.13 13.35 28.13
N THR A 15 -5.18 14.61 27.69
CA THR A 15 -5.75 14.95 26.39
C THR A 15 -4.85 14.28 25.36
N TRP A 16 -5.22 13.08 24.92
CA TRP A 16 -4.57 12.42 23.80
C TRP A 16 -4.79 13.33 22.59
N ALA A 17 -3.77 14.10 22.21
CA ALA A 17 -3.82 14.89 20.99
C ALA A 17 -4.11 13.92 19.83
N ALA A 18 -5.04 14.29 18.96
CA ALA A 18 -5.34 13.48 17.78
C ALA A 18 -4.06 13.28 16.96
N LEU A 19 -3.82 12.05 16.51
CA LEU A 19 -2.68 11.76 15.65
C LEU A 19 -2.76 12.58 14.36
N PRO A 20 -1.64 13.13 13.86
CA PRO A 20 -1.61 13.81 12.58
C PRO A 20 -2.18 12.93 11.47
N ASP A 21 -2.89 13.56 10.54
CA ASP A 21 -3.55 12.91 9.41
C ASP A 21 -3.55 13.82 8.19
N LEU A 22 -3.87 13.26 7.02
CA LEU A 22 -3.98 13.98 5.77
C LEU A 22 -5.26 13.55 5.04
N GLY A 23 -6.22 14.46 4.99
CA GLY A 23 -7.38 14.41 4.11
C GLY A 23 -7.22 15.31 2.89
N TYR A 24 -8.20 15.27 1.97
CA TYR A 24 -8.25 16.17 0.82
C TYR A 24 -9.68 16.71 0.63
N PRO A 25 -10.11 17.67 1.48
CA PRO A 25 -11.49 18.16 1.48
C PRO A 25 -11.84 18.85 0.17
N GLY A 26 -13.06 18.60 -0.32
CA GLY A 26 -13.56 19.22 -1.55
C GLY A 26 -12.86 18.77 -2.83
N TRP A 27 -12.11 17.66 -2.81
CA TRP A 27 -11.49 17.13 -4.03
C TRP A 27 -12.55 16.79 -5.09
N GLN A 28 -12.39 17.39 -6.27
CA GLN A 28 -13.26 17.17 -7.42
C GLN A 28 -12.43 17.17 -8.71
N CYS A 29 -12.90 16.39 -9.67
CA CYS A 29 -12.35 16.27 -11.02
C CYS A 29 -13.36 16.74 -12.06
N ASP A 30 -12.98 16.70 -13.34
CA ASP A 30 -13.93 16.95 -14.41
C ASP A 30 -15.14 15.99 -14.33
N ALA A 31 -16.34 16.52 -14.56
CA ALA A 31 -17.59 15.77 -14.44
C ALA A 31 -17.66 14.52 -15.33
N SER A 32 -16.94 14.50 -16.46
CA SER A 32 -16.88 13.36 -17.37
C SER A 32 -16.20 12.13 -16.75
N LEU A 33 -15.26 12.32 -15.82
CA LEU A 33 -14.49 11.23 -15.20
C LEU A 33 -15.30 10.41 -14.19
N TYR A 34 -16.42 10.94 -13.72
CA TYR A 34 -17.36 10.24 -12.82
C TYR A 34 -18.37 9.38 -13.57
N LYS A 35 -18.41 9.46 -14.91
CA LYS A 35 -19.37 8.70 -15.71
C LYS A 35 -18.88 7.27 -15.93
N GLN A 36 -19.68 6.30 -15.47
CA GLN A 36 -19.49 4.89 -15.79
C GLN A 36 -19.50 4.66 -17.30
N SER A 37 -18.84 3.59 -17.73
CA SER A 37 -18.92 3.12 -19.11
C SER A 37 -20.35 2.71 -19.46
N LYS A 38 -20.81 2.96 -20.70
CA LYS A 38 -22.18 2.62 -21.13
C LYS A 38 -22.47 1.12 -21.02
N LYS A 39 -21.43 0.30 -21.19
CA LYS A 39 -21.43 -1.14 -20.97
C LYS A 39 -20.23 -1.48 -20.10
N THR A 40 -20.36 -2.49 -19.26
CA THR A 40 -19.22 -2.98 -18.48
C THR A 40 -18.08 -3.38 -19.44
N PRO A 41 -16.88 -2.80 -19.30
CA PRO A 41 -15.79 -3.08 -20.21
C PRO A 41 -15.36 -4.54 -20.08
N THR A 42 -15.00 -5.17 -21.20
CA THR A 42 -14.44 -6.53 -21.23
C THR A 42 -12.92 -6.54 -21.20
N SER A 43 -12.30 -5.40 -21.54
CA SER A 43 -10.84 -5.22 -21.51
C SER A 43 -10.42 -4.33 -20.35
N ALA A 44 -9.35 -4.73 -19.64
CA ALA A 44 -8.66 -3.99 -18.59
C ALA A 44 -8.16 -2.63 -19.09
N HIS A 45 -7.96 -2.51 -20.40
CA HIS A 45 -7.44 -1.32 -21.06
C HIS A 45 -8.52 -0.27 -21.37
N SER A 46 -9.80 -0.62 -21.18
CA SER A 46 -10.98 0.25 -21.33
C SER A 46 -11.69 0.53 -20.00
N VAL A 47 -11.12 0.14 -18.86
CA VAL A 47 -11.75 0.30 -17.53
C VAL A 47 -11.66 1.74 -17.08
N ARG A 48 -12.80 2.41 -16.87
CA ARG A 48 -12.84 3.71 -16.20
C ARG A 48 -12.85 3.53 -14.69
N TYR A 49 -12.44 4.56 -13.95
CA TYR A 49 -12.42 4.51 -12.48
C TYR A 49 -13.79 4.18 -11.84
N PRO A 50 -14.94 4.71 -12.35
CA PRO A 50 -16.27 4.30 -11.87
C PRO A 50 -16.68 2.85 -12.17
N ASP A 51 -15.97 2.16 -13.07
CA ASP A 51 -16.24 0.76 -13.43
C ASP A 51 -15.64 -0.22 -12.40
N ILE A 52 -14.67 0.22 -11.60
CA ILE A 52 -14.11 -0.57 -10.51
C ILE A 52 -15.16 -0.73 -9.40
N LYS A 53 -15.47 -1.98 -9.06
CA LYS A 53 -16.48 -2.33 -8.04
C LYS A 53 -15.88 -2.98 -6.81
N VAL A 54 -14.69 -3.56 -6.94
CA VAL A 54 -14.04 -4.30 -5.86
C VAL A 54 -12.60 -3.82 -5.69
N ILE A 55 -12.19 -3.57 -4.45
CA ILE A 55 -10.80 -3.32 -4.09
C ILE A 55 -10.32 -4.34 -3.06
N GLY A 56 -9.10 -4.85 -3.21
CA GLY A 56 -8.46 -5.75 -2.27
C GLY A 56 -6.96 -5.47 -2.14
N ALA A 57 -6.30 -6.16 -1.21
CA ALA A 57 -4.86 -6.04 -1.01
C ALA A 57 -4.21 -7.34 -0.52
N LEU A 58 -2.97 -7.59 -0.98
CA LEU A 58 -2.05 -8.61 -0.48
C LEU A 58 -0.76 -7.92 0.01
N GLY A 59 -0.16 -8.43 1.08
CA GLY A 59 1.08 -7.87 1.60
C GLY A 59 1.40 -8.25 3.04
N ASP A 60 2.16 -7.39 3.69
CA ASP A 60 2.65 -7.57 5.06
C ASP A 60 1.98 -6.60 6.06
N SER A 61 2.67 -6.29 7.15
CA SER A 61 2.25 -5.38 8.20
C SER A 61 2.09 -3.93 7.74
N LEU A 62 2.81 -3.47 6.72
CA LEU A 62 2.58 -2.15 6.11
C LEU A 62 1.24 -2.13 5.37
N THR A 63 0.87 -3.22 4.69
CA THR A 63 -0.42 -3.34 4.02
C THR A 63 -1.59 -3.57 5.01
N ALA A 64 -1.31 -4.17 6.17
CA ALA A 64 -2.27 -4.32 7.27
C ALA A 64 -2.37 -3.08 8.18
N ALA A 65 -1.55 -2.05 7.95
CA ALA A 65 -1.47 -0.81 8.72
C ALA A 65 -1.20 -1.04 10.22
N ASN A 66 -0.21 -1.87 10.52
CA ASN A 66 0.25 -2.09 11.88
C ASN A 66 0.65 -0.79 12.55
N GLY A 67 0.13 -0.54 13.76
CA GLY A 67 0.48 0.64 14.55
C GLY A 67 0.04 1.99 13.98
N ALA A 68 -0.69 2.05 12.85
CA ALA A 68 -1.00 3.32 12.19
C ALA A 68 -1.76 4.30 13.09
N GLY A 69 -2.72 3.80 13.87
CA GLY A 69 -3.47 4.58 14.86
C GLY A 69 -2.91 4.50 16.28
N ALA A 70 -1.72 3.92 16.48
CA ALA A 70 -1.15 3.76 17.81
C ALA A 70 -0.68 5.10 18.40
N PRO A 71 -0.95 5.37 19.69
CA PRO A 71 -0.45 6.58 20.33
C PRO A 71 1.08 6.64 20.31
N LYS A 72 1.63 7.85 20.19
CA LYS A 72 3.08 8.06 20.26
C LYS A 72 3.62 7.54 21.60
N GLY A 73 4.72 6.80 21.54
CA GLY A 73 5.36 6.21 22.72
C GLY A 73 4.77 4.87 23.18
N ASP A 74 3.79 4.29 22.47
CA ASP A 74 3.26 2.95 22.74
C ASP A 74 3.68 1.94 21.66
N PRO A 75 4.89 1.36 21.74
CA PRO A 75 5.36 0.36 20.78
C PRO A 75 4.57 -0.95 20.85
N LEU A 76 3.94 -1.27 21.99
CA LEU A 76 3.17 -2.51 22.13
C LEU A 76 1.90 -2.45 21.29
N ALA A 77 1.34 -1.26 21.09
CA ALA A 77 0.19 -1.05 20.22
C ALA A 77 0.47 -1.25 18.71
N VAL A 78 1.74 -1.44 18.30
CA VAL A 78 2.12 -1.75 16.90
C VAL A 78 1.57 -3.11 16.44
N ILE A 79 1.35 -4.05 17.36
CA ILE A 79 0.74 -5.35 17.03
C ILE A 79 -0.69 -5.22 16.50
N LEU A 80 -1.36 -4.09 16.78
CA LEU A 80 -2.71 -3.81 16.31
C LEU A 80 -2.69 -3.41 14.84
N GLN A 81 -3.58 -4.03 14.06
CA GLN A 81 -3.67 -3.90 12.61
C GLN A 81 -4.80 -2.94 12.25
N TYR A 82 -4.49 -1.66 12.02
CA TYR A 82 -5.46 -0.61 11.75
C TYR A 82 -5.87 -0.60 10.27
N ARG A 83 -6.41 -1.72 9.78
CA ARG A 83 -6.69 -1.95 8.35
C ARG A 83 -7.57 -0.88 7.73
N GLY A 84 -8.42 -0.21 8.51
CA GLY A 84 -9.21 0.93 8.06
C GLY A 84 -8.43 2.17 7.64
N LEU A 85 -7.16 2.29 8.06
CA LEU A 85 -6.21 3.36 7.71
C LEU A 85 -5.20 2.94 6.63
N ALA A 86 -5.28 1.72 6.11
CA ALA A 86 -4.29 1.21 5.15
C ALA A 86 -4.33 2.00 3.83
N PHE A 87 -3.15 2.48 3.40
CA PHE A 87 -2.99 3.36 2.25
C PHE A 87 -3.62 2.84 0.93
N GLN A 88 -3.64 1.52 0.72
CA GLN A 88 -4.20 0.88 -0.47
C GLN A 88 -5.71 0.68 -0.39
N CYS A 89 -6.24 0.23 0.75
CA CYS A 89 -7.60 -0.33 0.81
C CYS A 89 -8.38 0.01 2.08
N GLY A 90 -7.86 0.86 2.96
CA GLY A 90 -8.55 1.31 4.17
C GLY A 90 -9.70 2.28 3.86
N GLY A 91 -10.81 2.17 4.59
CA GLY A 91 -12.02 2.94 4.32
C GLY A 91 -12.73 3.52 5.55
N ASP A 92 -12.04 3.69 6.69
CA ASP A 92 -12.65 4.18 7.95
C ASP A 92 -13.31 5.55 7.84
N SER A 93 -12.73 6.42 7.02
CA SER A 93 -13.15 7.82 6.90
C SER A 93 -13.44 8.18 5.45
N THR A 94 -13.87 9.41 5.22
CA THR A 94 -14.00 9.97 3.86
C THR A 94 -12.65 10.44 3.33
N LEU A 95 -12.55 10.67 2.00
CA LEU A 95 -11.34 11.29 1.41
C LEU A 95 -11.01 12.64 2.04
N ASP A 96 -12.04 13.39 2.45
CA ASP A 96 -11.91 14.72 3.03
C ASP A 96 -11.16 14.68 4.37
N GLU A 97 -11.14 13.52 5.04
CA GLU A 97 -10.52 13.31 6.36
C GLU A 97 -9.23 12.48 6.28
N HIS A 98 -9.22 11.42 5.47
CA HIS A 98 -8.09 10.50 5.35
C HIS A 98 -7.94 10.00 3.91
N VAL A 99 -6.76 10.21 3.31
CA VAL A 99 -6.48 9.75 1.96
C VAL A 99 -6.12 8.26 1.95
N THR A 100 -6.87 7.46 1.22
CA THR A 100 -6.51 6.08 0.82
C THR A 100 -6.92 5.88 -0.63
N VAL A 101 -6.33 4.91 -1.35
CA VAL A 101 -6.78 4.60 -2.72
C VAL A 101 -8.27 4.21 -2.73
N ALA A 102 -8.76 3.49 -1.72
CA ALA A 102 -10.18 3.20 -1.56
C ALA A 102 -11.02 4.47 -1.38
N ASN A 103 -10.60 5.42 -0.54
CA ASN A 103 -11.32 6.68 -0.32
C ASN A 103 -11.37 7.56 -1.56
N VAL A 104 -10.31 7.56 -2.38
CA VAL A 104 -10.31 8.23 -3.68
C VAL A 104 -11.25 7.53 -4.66
N LEU A 105 -11.18 6.19 -4.76
CA LEU A 105 -12.08 5.43 -5.63
C LEU A 105 -13.55 5.56 -5.24
N LYS A 106 -13.89 5.69 -3.96
CA LYS A 106 -15.26 5.94 -3.48
C LYS A 106 -15.86 7.23 -4.07
N LYS A 107 -15.03 8.22 -4.45
CA LYS A 107 -15.52 9.43 -5.16
C LYS A 107 -15.99 9.11 -6.59
N PHE A 108 -15.41 8.10 -7.25
CA PHE A 108 -15.80 7.65 -8.59
C PHE A 108 -16.85 6.54 -8.58
N SER A 109 -16.77 5.65 -7.58
CA SER A 109 -17.62 4.47 -7.41
C SER A 109 -18.11 4.42 -5.95
N PRO A 110 -19.20 5.13 -5.61
CA PRO A 110 -19.72 5.14 -4.23
C PRO A 110 -20.14 3.77 -3.70
N SER A 111 -20.40 2.81 -4.60
CA SER A 111 -20.74 1.42 -4.30
C SER A 111 -19.51 0.49 -4.23
N LEU A 112 -18.29 1.03 -4.12
CA LEU A 112 -17.06 0.23 -4.03
C LEU A 112 -17.16 -0.75 -2.85
N GLN A 113 -16.76 -1.99 -3.07
CA GLN A 113 -16.75 -3.05 -2.06
C GLN A 113 -15.32 -3.52 -1.79
N GLY A 114 -15.13 -4.19 -0.65
CA GLY A 114 -13.89 -4.89 -0.31
C GLY A 114 -12.84 -4.09 0.46
N TYR A 115 -13.04 -2.78 0.62
CA TYR A 115 -12.19 -1.95 1.48
C TYR A 115 -12.30 -2.36 2.95
N SER A 116 -11.18 -2.36 3.66
CA SER A 116 -11.11 -2.72 5.08
C SER A 116 -11.50 -1.56 5.99
N THR A 117 -11.98 -1.87 7.19
CA THR A 117 -12.39 -0.89 8.21
C THR A 117 -11.99 -1.37 9.61
N GLY A 118 -11.69 -0.44 10.51
CA GLY A 118 -11.39 -0.70 11.90
C GLY A 118 -10.05 -1.39 12.14
N ILE A 119 -9.98 -2.08 13.27
CA ILE A 119 -8.77 -2.73 13.79
C ILE A 119 -9.03 -4.22 13.90
N GLY A 120 -8.19 -5.05 13.30
CA GLY A 120 -8.35 -6.51 13.35
C GLY A 120 -7.51 -7.28 12.35
N SER A 121 -7.47 -8.60 12.54
CA SER A 121 -6.66 -9.52 11.73
C SER A 121 -7.34 -9.92 10.41
N ALA A 122 -6.56 -10.49 9.48
CA ALA A 122 -7.04 -10.85 8.13
C ALA A 122 -8.22 -11.83 8.14
N ASN A 123 -8.36 -12.65 9.19
CA ASN A 123 -9.44 -13.62 9.37
C ASN A 123 -10.73 -13.04 9.97
N VAL A 124 -10.79 -11.74 10.27
CA VAL A 124 -12.01 -11.07 10.77
C VAL A 124 -12.66 -10.32 9.62
N TRP A 125 -13.59 -10.97 8.90
CA TRP A 125 -14.20 -10.44 7.68
C TRP A 125 -14.81 -9.05 7.85
N GLU A 126 -15.44 -8.77 9.00
CA GLU A 126 -16.07 -7.49 9.31
C GLU A 126 -15.09 -6.32 9.25
N VAL A 127 -13.81 -6.59 9.50
CA VAL A 127 -12.71 -5.62 9.50
C VAL A 127 -11.89 -5.73 8.22
N SER A 128 -11.37 -6.93 7.93
CA SER A 128 -10.37 -7.14 6.89
C SER A 128 -10.95 -7.04 5.48
N LYS A 129 -12.22 -7.43 5.29
CA LYS A 129 -12.85 -7.54 3.97
C LYS A 129 -11.89 -8.24 2.99
N LEU A 130 -11.40 -7.53 1.97
CA LEU A 130 -10.47 -8.06 0.97
C LEU A 130 -9.01 -7.64 1.17
N ASN A 131 -8.67 -7.02 2.30
CA ASN A 131 -7.29 -6.85 2.73
C ASN A 131 -6.81 -8.14 3.41
N GLN A 132 -6.09 -8.97 2.66
CA GLN A 132 -5.57 -10.27 3.10
C GLN A 132 -4.10 -10.21 3.54
N ALA A 133 -3.55 -9.02 3.73
CA ALA A 133 -2.18 -8.85 4.20
C ALA A 133 -1.98 -9.40 5.62
N VAL A 134 -0.81 -9.97 5.89
CA VAL A 134 -0.48 -10.63 7.17
C VAL A 134 0.84 -10.07 7.70
N PRO A 135 0.89 -9.55 8.94
CA PRO A 135 2.13 -9.07 9.53
C PRO A 135 3.24 -10.12 9.52
N GLY A 136 4.46 -9.71 9.17
CA GLY A 136 5.62 -10.61 9.04
C GLY A 136 5.64 -11.46 7.76
N ALA A 137 4.67 -11.31 6.86
CA ALA A 137 4.66 -12.03 5.60
C ALA A 137 5.86 -11.68 4.71
N GLU A 138 6.39 -12.69 4.04
CA GLU A 138 7.37 -12.57 2.97
C GLU A 138 6.71 -12.78 1.60
N ALA A 139 7.47 -12.64 0.50
CA ALA A 139 6.94 -12.85 -0.83
C ALA A 139 6.37 -14.26 -1.05
N VAL A 140 6.88 -15.29 -0.36
CA VAL A 140 6.32 -16.65 -0.44
C VAL A 140 4.90 -16.72 0.12
N ASP A 141 4.55 -15.89 1.10
CA ASP A 141 3.26 -15.96 1.80
C ASP A 141 2.12 -15.34 1.00
N ILE A 142 2.41 -14.37 0.11
CA ILE A 142 1.36 -13.78 -0.74
C ILE A 142 0.75 -14.81 -1.70
N ILE A 143 1.40 -15.95 -1.91
CA ILE A 143 0.86 -17.10 -2.64
C ILE A 143 -0.35 -17.67 -1.87
N THR A 144 -0.25 -17.83 -0.55
CA THR A 144 -1.37 -18.26 0.30
C THR A 144 -2.43 -17.17 0.42
N GLN A 145 -2.03 -15.91 0.58
CA GLN A 145 -2.97 -14.78 0.63
C GLN A 145 -3.78 -14.65 -0.68
N ALA A 146 -3.17 -14.87 -1.85
CA ALA A 146 -3.86 -14.86 -3.13
C ALA A 146 -4.96 -15.93 -3.20
N ARG A 147 -4.70 -17.16 -2.72
CA ARG A 147 -5.72 -18.22 -2.65
C ARG A 147 -6.86 -17.85 -1.72
N ALA A 148 -6.55 -17.30 -0.54
CA ALA A 148 -7.56 -16.84 0.40
C ALA A 148 -8.43 -15.75 -0.21
N LEU A 149 -7.82 -14.75 -0.85
CA LEU A 149 -8.53 -13.67 -1.54
C LEU A 149 -9.45 -14.20 -2.65
N VAL A 150 -8.95 -15.13 -3.48
CA VAL A 150 -9.76 -15.78 -4.52
C VAL A 150 -10.99 -16.46 -3.92
N GLN A 151 -10.79 -17.26 -2.87
CA GLN A 151 -11.89 -17.97 -2.22
C GLN A 151 -12.93 -16.96 -1.69
N ILE A 152 -12.50 -15.95 -0.96
CA ILE A 152 -13.39 -14.93 -0.40
C ILE A 152 -14.19 -14.25 -1.52
N ILE A 153 -13.53 -13.79 -2.59
CA ILE A 153 -14.18 -13.12 -3.72
C ILE A 153 -15.19 -14.04 -4.43
N GLN A 154 -14.89 -15.32 -4.60
CA GLN A 154 -15.78 -16.27 -5.28
C GLN A 154 -17.01 -16.67 -4.44
N TYR A 155 -16.89 -16.68 -3.11
CA TYR A 155 -17.97 -17.14 -2.22
C TYR A 155 -18.80 -16.01 -1.60
N HIS A 156 -18.28 -14.78 -1.52
CA HIS A 156 -19.04 -13.65 -0.99
C HIS A 156 -20.13 -13.20 -1.95
N LYS A 157 -21.39 -13.35 -1.54
CA LYS A 157 -22.59 -13.09 -2.35
C LYS A 157 -22.75 -11.66 -2.84
N GLU A 158 -22.08 -10.70 -2.22
CA GLU A 158 -22.15 -9.28 -2.57
C GLU A 158 -21.27 -8.93 -3.78
N ILE A 159 -20.33 -9.82 -4.15
CA ILE A 159 -19.38 -9.61 -5.24
C ILE A 159 -19.78 -10.49 -6.43
N ASP A 160 -20.06 -9.87 -7.58
CA ASP A 160 -20.14 -10.61 -8.83
C ASP A 160 -18.72 -10.88 -9.33
N TYR A 161 -18.11 -11.96 -8.84
CA TYR A 161 -16.72 -12.25 -9.15
C TYR A 161 -16.46 -12.45 -10.65
N LYS A 162 -17.48 -12.79 -11.45
CA LYS A 162 -17.33 -12.95 -12.90
C LYS A 162 -17.37 -11.62 -13.63
N ASN A 163 -18.20 -10.68 -13.18
CA ASN A 163 -18.49 -9.47 -13.94
C ASN A 163 -17.94 -8.17 -13.34
N ASP A 164 -17.70 -8.11 -12.04
CA ASP A 164 -17.19 -6.89 -11.41
C ASP A 164 -15.72 -6.63 -11.78
N TRP A 165 -15.32 -5.38 -12.02
CA TRP A 165 -13.90 -5.06 -12.12
C TRP A 165 -13.26 -4.95 -10.74
N LYS A 166 -12.12 -5.62 -10.58
CA LYS A 166 -11.37 -5.69 -9.33
C LYS A 166 -10.04 -4.97 -9.46
N LEU A 167 -9.72 -4.11 -8.50
CA LEU A 167 -8.38 -3.57 -8.29
C LEU A 167 -7.73 -4.29 -7.10
N ILE A 168 -6.74 -5.14 -7.37
CA ILE A 168 -6.01 -5.86 -6.32
C ILE A 168 -4.64 -5.22 -6.14
N ASN A 169 -4.42 -4.64 -4.97
CA ASN A 169 -3.14 -4.02 -4.64
C ASN A 169 -2.18 -5.06 -4.05
N VAL A 170 -0.90 -4.94 -4.35
CA VAL A 170 0.14 -5.82 -3.78
C VAL A 170 1.31 -4.97 -3.31
N PHE A 171 1.78 -5.21 -2.09
CA PHE A 171 3.01 -4.61 -1.56
C PHE A 171 3.66 -5.57 -0.57
N ILE A 172 4.85 -6.05 -0.91
CA ILE A 172 5.58 -7.09 -0.18
C ILE A 172 7.08 -6.97 -0.47
N GLY A 173 7.92 -7.43 0.46
CA GLY A 173 9.36 -7.55 0.27
C GLY A 173 10.20 -6.98 1.40
N ALA A 174 9.62 -6.21 2.32
CA ALA A 174 10.36 -5.63 3.44
C ALA A 174 10.88 -6.71 4.41
N ASN A 175 10.04 -7.69 4.76
CA ASN A 175 10.46 -8.82 5.59
C ASN A 175 11.51 -9.69 4.90
N ASP A 176 11.37 -9.95 3.60
CA ASP A 176 12.39 -10.66 2.82
C ASP A 176 13.74 -9.93 2.90
N MET A 177 13.74 -8.60 2.80
CA MET A 177 14.94 -7.78 2.88
C MET A 177 15.56 -7.76 4.29
N CYS A 178 14.73 -7.89 5.34
CA CYS A 178 15.18 -8.03 6.71
C CYS A 178 15.89 -9.36 7.01
N ALA A 179 15.75 -10.36 6.13
CA ALA A 179 16.44 -11.65 6.20
C ALA A 179 17.47 -11.86 5.07
N TYR A 180 17.52 -10.98 4.07
CA TYR A 180 18.32 -11.14 2.86
C TYR A 180 19.82 -11.37 3.10
N CYS A 181 20.42 -10.65 4.05
CA CYS A 181 21.84 -10.72 4.37
C CYS A 181 22.30 -12.08 4.96
N ASN A 182 21.39 -12.99 5.30
CA ASN A 182 21.75 -14.32 5.79
C ASN A 182 22.39 -15.17 4.69
N ASP A 183 21.80 -15.14 3.48
CA ASP A 183 22.19 -16.01 2.36
C ASP A 183 22.40 -15.24 1.03
N GLY A 184 22.02 -13.96 0.98
CA GLY A 184 22.10 -13.10 -0.20
C GLY A 184 21.41 -13.68 -1.43
N GLU A 185 22.02 -13.50 -2.61
CA GLU A 185 21.50 -14.05 -3.87
C GLU A 185 21.51 -15.58 -3.97
N ASN A 186 22.11 -16.29 -3.01
CA ASN A 186 22.09 -17.76 -3.00
C ASN A 186 20.91 -18.34 -2.19
N GLY A 187 20.15 -17.50 -1.48
CA GLY A 187 19.10 -17.91 -0.55
C GLY A 187 17.66 -17.83 -1.07
N SER A 188 16.71 -18.08 -0.17
CA SER A 188 15.27 -17.97 -0.41
C SER A 188 14.79 -16.53 -0.68
N HIS A 189 15.56 -15.52 -0.27
CA HIS A 189 15.25 -14.11 -0.48
C HIS A 189 15.96 -13.52 -1.71
N SER A 190 16.61 -14.33 -2.55
CA SER A 190 17.24 -13.87 -3.79
C SER A 190 16.24 -13.21 -4.75
N LYS A 191 16.73 -12.37 -5.67
CA LYS A 191 15.91 -11.75 -6.73
C LYS A 191 15.05 -12.77 -7.47
N ALA A 192 15.65 -13.91 -7.82
CA ALA A 192 14.98 -14.95 -8.59
C ALA A 192 13.82 -15.60 -7.83
N GLN A 193 14.03 -15.95 -6.56
CA GLN A 193 13.00 -16.59 -5.74
C GLN A 193 11.87 -15.61 -5.42
N TRP A 194 12.20 -14.37 -5.03
CA TRP A 194 11.21 -13.33 -4.78
C TRP A 194 10.34 -13.07 -6.02
N LYS A 195 10.97 -12.91 -7.20
CA LYS A 195 10.28 -12.74 -8.48
C LYS A 195 9.34 -13.90 -8.77
N GLN A 196 9.81 -15.14 -8.59
CA GLN A 196 9.01 -16.32 -8.84
C GLN A 196 7.79 -16.39 -7.90
N ASN A 197 7.95 -16.04 -6.63
CA ASN A 197 6.85 -16.02 -5.67
C ASN A 197 5.75 -15.01 -6.07
N VAL A 198 6.16 -13.79 -6.47
CA VAL A 198 5.23 -12.77 -6.99
C VAL A 198 4.52 -13.27 -8.24
N ILE A 199 5.25 -13.86 -9.20
CA ILE A 199 4.65 -14.43 -10.41
C ILE A 199 3.61 -15.49 -10.06
N THR A 200 3.93 -16.41 -9.15
CA THR A 200 3.02 -17.47 -8.73
C THR A 200 1.77 -16.92 -8.07
N ALA A 201 1.88 -15.93 -7.18
CA ALA A 201 0.73 -15.30 -6.54
C ALA A 201 -0.18 -14.58 -7.55
N VAL A 202 0.40 -13.79 -8.47
CA VAL A 202 -0.37 -13.07 -9.49
C VAL A 202 -1.00 -14.03 -10.51
N GLN A 203 -0.33 -15.14 -10.84
CA GLN A 203 -0.89 -16.18 -11.71
C GLN A 203 -2.14 -16.82 -11.08
N ILE A 204 -2.13 -17.08 -9.77
CA ILE A 204 -3.32 -17.58 -9.05
C ILE A 204 -4.50 -16.61 -9.19
N LEU A 205 -4.25 -15.29 -9.07
CA LEU A 205 -5.29 -14.29 -9.28
C LEU A 205 -5.80 -14.36 -10.73
N LYS A 206 -4.90 -14.38 -11.71
CA LYS A 206 -5.26 -14.42 -13.14
C LYS A 206 -6.08 -15.64 -13.52
N ASP A 207 -5.72 -16.81 -13.01
CA ASP A 207 -6.38 -18.08 -13.36
C ASP A 207 -7.80 -18.18 -12.78
N ASN A 208 -8.12 -17.42 -11.72
CA ASN A 208 -9.34 -17.61 -10.95
C ASN A 208 -10.24 -16.37 -10.84
N LEU A 209 -9.72 -15.18 -11.14
CA LEU A 209 -10.44 -13.90 -11.04
C LEU A 209 -10.43 -13.16 -12.38
N PRO A 210 -11.47 -13.30 -13.21
CA PRO A 210 -11.61 -12.49 -14.41
C PRO A 210 -11.81 -11.01 -14.05
N ARG A 211 -11.55 -10.11 -15.00
CA ARG A 211 -11.73 -8.65 -14.85
C ARG A 211 -10.94 -8.08 -13.67
N THR A 212 -9.64 -8.33 -13.67
CA THR A 212 -8.75 -7.97 -12.56
C THR A 212 -7.58 -7.11 -13.03
N ILE A 213 -7.39 -5.97 -12.37
CA ILE A 213 -6.21 -5.13 -12.50
C ILE A 213 -5.38 -5.32 -11.23
N VAL A 214 -4.15 -5.81 -11.37
CA VAL A 214 -3.19 -5.90 -10.26
C VAL A 214 -2.32 -4.65 -10.26
N SER A 215 -2.30 -3.94 -9.13
CA SER A 215 -1.47 -2.76 -8.89
C SER A 215 -0.38 -3.08 -7.86
N MET A 216 0.84 -3.32 -8.33
CA MET A 216 1.99 -3.64 -7.49
C MET A 216 2.71 -2.36 -7.06
N THR A 217 2.71 -2.05 -5.77
CA THR A 217 3.51 -0.94 -5.24
C THR A 217 5.00 -1.30 -5.31
N GLY A 218 5.81 -0.39 -5.84
CA GLY A 218 7.26 -0.55 -5.95
C GLY A 218 7.91 -0.77 -4.58
N MET A 219 8.96 -1.59 -4.53
CA MET A 219 9.79 -1.70 -3.32
C MET A 219 10.41 -0.33 -2.99
N PHE A 220 10.66 -0.06 -1.71
CA PHE A 220 11.39 1.13 -1.27
C PHE A 220 12.80 0.76 -0.81
N ASP A 221 13.72 1.72 -0.84
CA ASP A 221 15.08 1.50 -0.35
C ASP A 221 15.12 1.53 1.19
N MET A 222 15.33 0.36 1.80
CA MET A 222 15.33 0.21 3.25
C MET A 222 16.55 0.84 3.93
N ARG A 223 17.55 1.34 3.20
CA ARG A 223 18.65 2.12 3.79
C ARG A 223 18.16 3.34 4.57
N MET A 224 16.94 3.81 4.28
CA MET A 224 16.30 4.91 5.01
C MET A 224 16.15 4.60 6.51
N LEU A 225 16.00 3.33 6.90
CA LEU A 225 15.83 2.96 8.31
C LEU A 225 17.02 3.36 9.17
N ARG A 226 18.24 3.21 8.65
CA ARG A 226 19.46 3.67 9.34
C ARG A 226 19.50 5.18 9.56
N GLN A 227 18.88 5.95 8.66
CA GLN A 227 18.76 7.41 8.85
C GLN A 227 17.68 7.74 9.88
N ILE A 228 16.60 6.95 9.94
CA ILE A 228 15.55 7.10 10.96
C ILE A 228 16.09 6.80 12.36
N ASP A 229 16.97 5.80 12.46
CA ASP A 229 17.56 5.34 13.72
C ASP A 229 18.68 6.22 14.25
N HIS A 230 19.29 7.04 13.38
CA HIS A 230 20.40 7.90 13.75
C HIS A 230 20.01 8.82 14.92
N ASP A 231 20.76 8.71 16.03
CA ASP A 231 20.52 9.39 17.31
C ASP A 231 19.14 9.12 17.96
N LYS A 232 18.45 8.04 17.57
CA LYS A 232 17.16 7.60 18.13
C LYS A 232 17.28 6.22 18.78
N TYR A 233 17.90 6.16 19.97
CA TYR A 233 18.17 4.91 20.71
C TYR A 233 16.96 3.98 20.88
N PHE A 234 15.75 4.53 20.99
CA PHE A 234 14.53 3.74 21.09
C PHE A 234 14.19 3.02 19.78
N CYS A 235 14.22 3.72 18.64
CA CYS A 235 14.02 3.13 17.32
C CYS A 235 15.13 2.11 17.00
N ASP A 236 16.39 2.50 17.27
CA ASP A 236 17.57 1.64 17.08
C ASP A 236 17.46 0.32 17.86
N GLY A 237 16.98 0.37 19.10
CA GLY A 237 16.74 -0.82 19.91
C GLY A 237 15.65 -1.72 19.34
N LEU A 238 14.52 -1.16 18.88
CA LEU A 238 13.40 -1.94 18.34
C LEU A 238 13.75 -2.62 17.02
N HIS A 239 14.39 -1.90 16.09
CA HIS A 239 14.73 -2.43 14.78
C HIS A 239 15.75 -3.58 14.82
N THR A 240 16.47 -3.75 15.93
CA THR A 240 17.30 -4.96 16.15
C THR A 240 16.48 -6.25 16.17
N PHE A 241 15.22 -6.18 16.59
CA PHE A 241 14.31 -7.33 16.61
C PHE A 241 13.44 -7.40 15.35
N GLU A 242 13.12 -6.27 14.74
CA GLU A 242 12.22 -6.20 13.58
C GLU A 242 12.95 -6.42 12.25
N CYS A 243 14.23 -6.02 12.13
CA CYS A 243 14.96 -6.11 10.87
C CYS A 243 16.46 -6.39 11.05
N GLY A 244 16.81 -7.67 11.16
CA GLY A 244 18.20 -8.09 11.44
C GLY A 244 19.23 -7.60 10.42
N CYS A 245 18.90 -7.58 9.12
CA CYS A 245 19.83 -7.14 8.08
C CYS A 245 20.06 -5.63 8.06
N GLU A 246 19.08 -4.83 8.48
CA GLU A 246 19.27 -3.39 8.68
C GLU A 246 20.28 -3.12 9.81
N LYS A 247 20.25 -3.89 10.90
CA LYS A 247 21.22 -3.75 12.00
C LYS A 247 22.58 -4.38 11.76
N ASN A 248 22.70 -5.25 10.76
CA ASN A 248 23.96 -5.89 10.46
C ASN A 248 24.98 -4.88 9.90
N LYS A 249 25.96 -4.48 10.73
CA LYS A 249 27.01 -3.53 10.34
C LYS A 249 27.91 -4.02 9.20
N ALA A 250 27.98 -5.33 8.95
CA ALA A 250 28.71 -5.88 7.81
C ALA A 250 27.91 -5.78 6.50
N PHE A 251 26.59 -5.59 6.57
CA PHE A 251 25.73 -5.37 5.43
C PHE A 251 25.53 -3.86 5.26
N THR A 252 26.29 -3.21 4.39
CA THR A 252 26.37 -1.75 4.31
C THR A 252 25.10 -1.10 3.74
N ASN A 253 25.03 0.23 3.74
CA ASN A 253 23.91 0.95 3.11
C ASN A 253 23.82 0.64 1.61
N ASP A 254 24.97 0.49 0.95
CA ASP A 254 25.04 0.16 -0.47
C ASP A 254 24.58 -1.28 -0.71
N ASP A 255 24.88 -2.21 0.21
CA ASP A 255 24.40 -3.59 0.12
C ASP A 255 22.86 -3.69 0.27
N ILE A 256 22.29 -3.00 1.27
CA ILE A 256 20.82 -2.90 1.46
C ILE A 256 20.19 -2.28 0.21
N SER A 257 20.74 -1.16 -0.25
CA SER A 257 20.24 -0.44 -1.42
C SER A 257 20.26 -1.34 -2.65
N ALA A 258 21.39 -2.00 -2.93
CA ALA A 258 21.52 -2.92 -4.05
C ALA A 258 20.52 -4.09 -3.95
N ALA A 259 20.30 -4.65 -2.77
CA ALA A 259 19.33 -5.72 -2.57
C ALA A 259 17.89 -5.24 -2.80
N CYS A 260 17.50 -4.07 -2.30
CA CYS A 260 16.19 -3.47 -2.56
C CYS A 260 15.97 -3.23 -4.07
N HIS A 261 16.99 -2.70 -4.76
CA HIS A 261 16.93 -2.45 -6.20
C HIS A 261 16.79 -3.73 -7.03
N ARG A 262 17.29 -4.89 -6.55
CA ARG A 262 17.03 -6.17 -7.21
C ARG A 262 15.54 -6.51 -7.25
N TYR A 263 14.78 -6.21 -6.21
CA TYR A 263 13.33 -6.41 -6.20
C TYR A 263 12.61 -5.39 -7.08
N MET A 264 13.06 -4.13 -7.08
CA MET A 264 12.55 -3.11 -8.01
C MET A 264 12.75 -3.53 -9.47
N ASP A 265 13.92 -4.08 -9.80
CA ASP A 265 14.21 -4.65 -11.12
C ASP A 265 13.31 -5.85 -11.43
N ALA A 266 13.12 -6.75 -10.47
CA ALA A 266 12.22 -7.90 -10.65
C ALA A 266 10.79 -7.46 -10.95
N GLN A 267 10.28 -6.41 -10.28
CA GLN A 267 8.97 -5.82 -10.57
C GLN A 267 8.91 -5.28 -12.00
N ALA A 268 9.93 -4.52 -12.42
CA ALA A 268 10.02 -3.98 -13.77
C ALA A 268 10.09 -5.08 -14.84
N GLU A 269 10.87 -6.14 -14.60
CA GLU A 269 10.98 -7.30 -15.49
C GLU A 269 9.65 -8.08 -15.60
N ILE A 270 8.90 -8.23 -14.50
CA ILE A 270 7.58 -8.88 -14.53
C ILE A 270 6.65 -8.07 -15.45
N GLN A 271 6.56 -6.75 -15.28
CA GLN A 271 5.70 -5.92 -16.12
C GLN A 271 6.17 -5.91 -17.58
N ALA A 272 7.46 -5.73 -17.83
CA ALA A 272 8.03 -5.63 -19.18
C ALA A 272 7.90 -6.93 -19.98
N SER A 273 7.89 -8.08 -19.30
CA SER A 273 7.73 -9.38 -19.96
C SER A 273 6.33 -9.62 -20.53
N GLY A 274 5.31 -8.88 -20.06
CA GLY A 274 3.93 -9.02 -20.53
C GLY A 274 3.29 -10.37 -20.21
N ILE A 275 3.87 -11.17 -19.30
CA ILE A 275 3.40 -12.54 -18.98
C ILE A 275 1.94 -12.60 -18.52
N PHE A 276 1.40 -11.49 -17.98
CA PHE A 276 0.01 -11.40 -17.52
C PHE A 276 -0.96 -10.77 -18.52
N ASP A 277 -0.45 -10.20 -19.62
CA ASP A 277 -1.24 -9.48 -20.64
C ASP A 277 -1.72 -10.43 -21.78
N THR A 278 -1.77 -11.75 -21.51
CA THR A 278 -2.19 -12.81 -22.45
C THR A 278 -3.70 -12.86 -22.73
N THR A 279 -4.50 -12.21 -21.88
CA THR A 279 -5.94 -11.98 -22.08
C THR A 279 -6.22 -10.50 -21.86
N ASP A 280 -7.32 -10.00 -22.41
CA ASP A 280 -7.65 -8.58 -22.26
C ASP A 280 -8.35 -8.26 -20.94
N ASP A 281 -8.86 -9.25 -20.21
CA ASP A 281 -9.60 -9.06 -18.96
C ASP A 281 -8.70 -9.04 -17.70
N PHE A 282 -7.38 -9.09 -17.87
CA PHE A 282 -6.42 -9.06 -16.78
C PHE A 282 -5.20 -8.22 -17.15
N THR A 283 -4.63 -7.50 -16.18
CA THR A 283 -3.34 -6.81 -16.38
C THR A 283 -2.60 -6.63 -15.07
N PHE A 284 -1.28 -6.48 -15.16
CA PHE A 284 -0.38 -6.22 -14.03
C PHE A 284 0.37 -4.91 -14.27
N VAL A 285 0.28 -3.99 -13.31
CA VAL A 285 0.90 -2.66 -13.40
C VAL A 285 1.69 -2.37 -12.14
N VAL A 286 2.95 -1.98 -12.31
CA VAL A 286 3.84 -1.53 -11.24
C VAL A 286 3.63 -0.04 -10.99
N GLN A 287 3.65 0.35 -9.72
CA GLN A 287 3.59 1.73 -9.25
C GLN A 287 4.93 2.11 -8.57
N PRO A 288 5.95 2.53 -9.34
CA PRO A 288 7.34 2.61 -8.87
C PRO A 288 7.69 3.89 -8.08
N PHE A 289 6.72 4.62 -7.54
CA PHE A 289 6.96 5.95 -6.94
C PHE A 289 7.95 5.94 -5.76
N PHE A 290 8.18 4.78 -5.14
CA PHE A 290 9.15 4.59 -4.07
C PHE A 290 10.59 4.31 -4.54
N ASN A 291 10.79 3.86 -5.78
CA ASN A 291 12.04 3.21 -6.19
C ASN A 291 13.29 4.07 -5.99
N GLY A 292 13.19 5.38 -6.26
CA GLY A 292 14.30 6.33 -6.13
C GLY A 292 14.40 7.02 -4.78
N ILE A 293 13.54 6.69 -3.81
CA ILE A 293 13.54 7.35 -2.50
C ILE A 293 14.59 6.71 -1.60
N THR A 294 15.55 7.52 -1.15
CA THR A 294 16.63 7.10 -0.25
C THR A 294 16.75 7.96 1.00
N ILE A 295 15.87 8.96 1.14
CA ILE A 295 15.82 9.91 2.26
C ILE A 295 14.45 9.76 2.93
N PRO A 296 14.39 9.54 4.26
CA PRO A 296 13.12 9.48 4.97
C PRO A 296 12.40 10.83 4.94
N PRO A 297 11.09 10.87 5.23
CA PRO A 297 10.36 12.13 5.38
C PRO A 297 11.00 13.01 6.46
N LEU A 298 11.23 14.29 6.15
CA LEU A 298 11.87 15.26 7.02
C LEU A 298 10.89 16.36 7.45
N LYS A 299 11.18 16.98 8.60
CA LYS A 299 10.56 18.23 9.06
C LYS A 299 11.30 19.43 8.44
N PRO A 300 10.74 20.66 8.52
CA PRO A 300 11.39 21.86 7.98
C PRO A 300 12.76 22.19 8.58
N ASP A 301 13.05 21.68 9.78
CA ASP A 301 14.34 21.79 10.47
C ASP A 301 15.39 20.77 9.97
N GLY A 302 15.00 19.86 9.07
CA GLY A 302 15.87 18.81 8.51
C GLY A 302 15.88 17.51 9.30
N GLU A 303 15.21 17.45 10.45
CA GLU A 303 15.12 16.22 11.25
C GLU A 303 14.13 15.23 10.65
N VAL A 304 14.34 13.93 10.92
CA VAL A 304 13.39 12.89 10.51
C VAL A 304 12.03 13.15 11.14
N ASN A 305 11.00 13.16 10.30
CA ASN A 305 9.63 13.37 10.74
C ASN A 305 9.05 12.11 11.37
N LEU A 306 9.33 11.91 12.66
CA LEU A 306 8.77 10.78 13.42
C LEU A 306 7.24 10.80 13.54
N ASP A 307 6.56 11.91 13.20
CA ASP A 307 5.10 11.93 13.13
C ASP A 307 4.57 11.06 11.99
N TRP A 308 5.39 10.85 10.95
CA TRP A 308 5.07 10.03 9.78
C TRP A 308 5.10 8.52 10.07
N PHE A 309 5.82 8.08 11.10
CA PHE A 309 5.96 6.67 11.48
C PHE A 309 5.10 6.29 12.69
N ALA A 310 4.71 5.02 12.76
CA ALA A 310 4.14 4.41 13.96
C ALA A 310 5.19 4.44 15.10
N PRO A 311 4.80 4.08 16.35
CA PRO A 311 5.71 4.17 17.49
C PRO A 311 7.00 3.36 17.37
N ASP A 312 7.07 2.35 16.50
CA ASP A 312 8.28 1.58 16.23
C ASP A 312 9.30 2.28 15.33
N CYS A 313 8.95 3.39 14.67
CA CYS A 313 9.78 4.10 13.70
C CYS A 313 10.00 3.36 12.36
N PHE A 314 9.25 2.29 12.09
CA PHE A 314 9.30 1.51 10.86
C PHE A 314 7.97 1.56 10.11
N HIS A 315 6.88 1.16 10.76
CA HIS A 315 5.57 1.13 10.14
C HIS A 315 5.05 2.56 9.93
N PHE A 316 4.14 2.72 8.97
CA PHE A 316 3.57 4.03 8.69
C PHE A 316 2.52 4.38 9.75
N SER A 317 2.58 5.62 10.25
CA SER A 317 1.47 6.17 11.06
C SER A 317 0.24 6.43 10.19
N LYS A 318 -0.84 6.91 10.82
CA LYS A 318 -2.00 7.49 10.13
C LYS A 318 -1.59 8.53 9.08
N LEU A 319 -0.73 9.49 9.42
CA LEU A 319 -0.17 10.47 8.48
C LEU A 319 0.64 9.80 7.36
N GLY A 320 1.47 8.82 7.72
CA GLY A 320 2.32 8.10 6.77
C GLY A 320 1.50 7.38 5.72
N HIS A 321 0.49 6.62 6.14
CA HIS A 321 -0.43 5.95 5.22
C HIS A 321 -1.16 6.91 4.30
N ALA A 322 -1.67 8.02 4.84
CA ALA A 322 -2.40 9.00 4.03
C ALA A 322 -1.50 9.66 2.96
N ASN A 323 -0.26 9.98 3.34
CA ASN A 323 0.73 10.54 2.44
C ASN A 323 1.15 9.54 1.35
N VAL A 324 1.47 8.30 1.73
CA VAL A 324 1.80 7.22 0.78
C VAL A 324 0.64 6.95 -0.19
N ALA A 325 -0.60 6.93 0.29
CA ALA A 325 -1.78 6.73 -0.55
C ALA A 325 -1.91 7.81 -1.63
N LYS A 326 -1.58 9.05 -1.30
CA LYS A 326 -1.61 10.19 -2.23
C LYS A 326 -0.62 10.01 -3.37
N HIS A 327 0.61 9.62 -3.05
CA HIS A 327 1.63 9.32 -4.05
C HIS A 327 1.28 8.07 -4.88
N LEU A 328 0.76 7.01 -4.24
CA LEU A 328 0.30 5.81 -4.93
C LEU A 328 -0.82 6.14 -5.93
N TRP A 329 -1.84 6.90 -5.52
CA TRP A 329 -2.93 7.32 -6.40
C TRP A 329 -2.42 8.14 -7.59
N ASN A 330 -1.55 9.12 -7.32
CA ASN A 330 -0.95 9.93 -8.37
C ASN A 330 -0.16 9.07 -9.37
N ASN A 331 0.46 7.99 -8.92
CA ASN A 331 1.15 7.04 -9.77
C ASN A 331 0.18 6.15 -10.56
N ILE A 332 -0.93 5.70 -9.96
CA ILE A 332 -1.99 4.92 -10.63
C ILE A 332 -2.54 5.67 -11.84
N VAL A 333 -2.80 6.98 -11.70
CA VAL A 333 -3.36 7.81 -12.80
C VAL A 333 -2.32 8.23 -13.84
N GLN A 334 -1.02 8.03 -13.59
CA GLN A 334 0.04 8.31 -14.54
C GLN A 334 0.18 7.19 -15.60
N PRO A 335 0.41 7.55 -16.89
CA PRO A 335 0.70 6.60 -17.94
C PRO A 335 1.89 5.69 -17.57
N VAL A 336 1.78 4.38 -17.84
CA VAL A 336 2.92 3.45 -17.81
C VAL A 336 4.00 3.97 -18.77
N GLY A 337 5.25 4.01 -18.31
CA GLY A 337 6.38 4.63 -19.00
C GLY A 337 6.62 6.10 -18.62
N SER A 338 5.67 6.74 -17.94
CA SER A 338 5.79 8.11 -17.41
C SER A 338 5.40 8.22 -15.93
N LYS A 339 5.30 7.07 -15.25
CA LYS A 339 5.07 7.01 -13.80
C LYS A 339 6.27 7.60 -13.07
N ASN A 340 6.02 8.42 -12.05
CA ASN A 340 7.07 8.88 -11.14
C ASN A 340 7.77 7.67 -10.52
N THR A 341 9.10 7.72 -10.48
CA THR A 341 9.95 6.73 -9.79
C THR A 341 10.55 7.28 -8.51
N ILE A 342 10.39 8.58 -8.26
CA ILE A 342 10.86 9.30 -7.08
C ILE A 342 9.82 10.36 -6.73
N VAL A 343 9.56 10.55 -5.44
CA VAL A 343 8.65 11.57 -4.91
C VAL A 343 9.21 12.18 -3.62
N ASN A 344 8.68 13.34 -3.23
CA ASN A 344 9.03 13.98 -1.98
C ASN A 344 7.99 13.65 -0.89
N LEU A 345 8.32 12.71 0.00
CA LEU A 345 7.45 12.34 1.13
C LEU A 345 7.37 13.42 2.22
N SER A 346 8.27 14.41 2.21
CA SER A 346 8.29 15.50 3.20
C SER A 346 7.30 16.62 2.87
N ASP A 347 6.77 16.66 1.65
CA ASP A 347 5.84 17.69 1.19
C ASP A 347 4.39 17.19 1.23
N PRO A 348 3.60 17.51 2.27
CA PRO A 348 2.20 17.11 2.33
C PRO A 348 1.31 17.89 1.35
N THR A 349 1.82 18.98 0.76
CA THR A 349 1.04 19.92 -0.09
C THR A 349 0.92 19.48 -1.54
N ILE A 350 1.61 18.41 -1.95
CA ILE A 350 1.50 17.86 -3.30
C ILE A 350 0.03 17.70 -3.72
N PRO A 351 -0.37 17.93 -4.97
CA PRO A 351 -1.78 17.78 -5.35
C PRO A 351 -2.19 16.30 -5.39
N LEU A 352 -3.48 16.02 -5.17
CA LEU A 352 -4.08 14.73 -5.52
C LEU A 352 -4.61 14.82 -6.96
N ASN A 353 -4.03 14.06 -7.87
CA ASN A 353 -4.26 14.19 -9.30
C ASN A 353 -5.57 13.53 -9.74
N CYS A 354 -6.29 14.20 -10.64
CA CYS A 354 -7.39 13.61 -11.37
C CYS A 354 -6.88 12.74 -12.53
N PRO A 355 -7.63 11.70 -12.94
CA PRO A 355 -7.39 11.02 -14.21
C PRO A 355 -7.41 11.98 -15.41
N ASP A 356 -6.74 11.59 -16.50
CA ASP A 356 -6.74 12.35 -17.75
C ASP A 356 -8.09 12.23 -18.46
N VAL A 357 -8.73 13.36 -18.78
CA VAL A 357 -10.00 13.40 -19.50
C VAL A 357 -9.90 12.88 -20.94
N SER A 358 -8.74 13.05 -21.58
CA SER A 358 -8.48 12.54 -22.92
C SER A 358 -8.26 11.03 -22.94
N CYS A 359 -7.93 10.47 -21.77
CA CYS A 359 -7.65 9.07 -21.58
C CYS A 359 -8.20 8.55 -20.24
N PRO A 360 -9.54 8.46 -20.10
CA PRO A 360 -10.23 8.33 -18.81
C PRO A 360 -10.21 6.91 -18.24
N PHE A 361 -9.16 6.15 -18.54
CA PHE A 361 -9.01 4.75 -18.15
C PHE A 361 -7.96 4.60 -17.06
N VAL A 362 -8.06 3.51 -16.30
CA VAL A 362 -6.93 3.02 -15.50
C VAL A 362 -5.75 2.81 -16.45
N ARG A 363 -4.59 3.35 -16.11
CA ARG A 363 -3.42 3.36 -16.99
C ARG A 363 -2.71 2.00 -16.95
N THR A 364 -2.65 1.33 -18.09
CA THR A 364 -2.07 0.00 -18.27
C THR A 364 -0.96 0.03 -19.32
N THR A 365 -0.18 -1.05 -19.42
CA THR A 365 0.86 -1.23 -20.46
C THR A 365 0.31 -0.99 -21.87
N LYS A 366 -0.89 -1.49 -22.19
CA LYS A 366 -1.45 -1.39 -23.55
C LYS A 366 -2.17 -0.10 -23.91
N ASN A 367 -2.53 0.78 -22.96
CA ASN A 367 -3.26 2.03 -23.23
C ASN A 367 -2.46 3.31 -22.90
N SER A 368 -1.24 3.17 -22.38
CA SER A 368 -0.48 4.32 -21.89
C SER A 368 0.13 5.19 -22.99
N VAL A 369 0.51 4.60 -24.12
CA VAL A 369 1.03 5.34 -25.28
C VAL A 369 -0.11 5.98 -26.09
N ASP A 370 -1.15 5.20 -26.35
CA ASP A 370 -2.36 5.64 -27.06
C ASP A 370 -3.55 4.82 -26.55
N CYS A 371 -4.60 5.53 -26.14
CA CYS A 371 -5.84 4.91 -25.67
C CYS A 371 -7.05 5.17 -26.57
N SER A 372 -6.88 5.87 -27.69
CA SER A 372 -7.95 6.16 -28.64
C SER A 372 -8.70 4.90 -29.06
N LYS A 373 -7.99 3.79 -29.29
CA LYS A 373 -8.59 2.49 -29.62
C LYS A 373 -9.42 1.82 -28.52
N TYR A 374 -9.29 2.27 -27.27
CA TYR A 374 -10.07 1.78 -26.13
C TYR A 374 -11.22 2.69 -25.76
N MET A 375 -11.29 3.88 -26.38
CA MET A 375 -12.45 4.75 -26.31
C MET A 375 -13.63 4.00 -26.93
N THR A 376 -14.67 3.81 -26.13
CA THR A 376 -15.95 3.27 -26.59
C THR A 376 -16.97 4.40 -26.54
N ASP A 377 -17.81 4.46 -27.57
CA ASP A 377 -18.77 5.55 -27.81
C ASP A 377 -19.75 5.77 -26.66
#